data_AF-A0A917P537-F1
#
_entry.id   AF-A0A917P537-F1
#
_cell.length_a   1.000
_cell.length_b   1.000
_cell.length_c   1.000
_cell.angle_alpha   90.00
_cell.angle_beta   90.00
_cell.angle_gamma   90.00
#
_symmetry.space_group_name_H-M   'P 1'
#
loop_
_entity.id
_entity.type
_entity.pdbx_description
1 polymer ?
#
loop_
_entity_poly.entity_id
_entity_poly.type
_entity_poly.pdbx_seq_one_letter_code
_entity_poly.pdbx_strand_id
1 'polypeptide(L)'
;MQRTPNWVGRTIKRYNAGGPDGPKDRRKGRSQRPLLLDEVQRQALDLRLQHPPDDGGRWTSRQVAAWIEEVVGHPVNIVTGWNYLRRLQYTVQLPRPQHPQAASPVEQEAYKKKSAPLSKR
;
A
#
# COMPACT_ATOMS: atom_id res chain seq x y z
N MET A 1 50.99 1.99 11.92
CA MET A 1 50.60 1.75 10.52
C MET A 1 49.09 1.55 10.44
N GLN A 2 48.33 2.56 10.05
CA GLN A 2 46.88 2.41 9.86
C GLN A 2 46.63 1.68 8.54
N ARG A 3 46.02 0.48 8.57
CA ARG A 3 45.54 -0.19 7.36
C ARG A 3 44.42 0.68 6.79
N THR A 4 44.65 1.34 5.66
CA THR A 4 43.58 1.97 4.90
C THR A 4 42.52 0.91 4.60
N PRO A 5 41.26 1.13 4.98
CA PRO A 5 40.25 0.13 4.81
C PRO A 5 40.04 -0.08 3.30
N ASN A 6 40.15 -1.35 2.87
CA ASN A 6 40.20 -1.81 1.48
C ASN A 6 39.08 -1.22 0.58
N TRP A 7 37.99 -0.71 1.16
CA TRP A 7 36.94 -0.01 0.42
C TRP A 7 37.40 1.29 -0.26
N VAL A 8 38.35 2.05 0.32
CA VAL A 8 38.82 3.32 -0.27
C VAL A 8 39.50 3.06 -1.62
N GLY A 9 40.42 2.10 -1.66
CA GLY A 9 41.08 1.69 -2.91
C GLY A 9 40.11 1.15 -3.96
N ARG A 10 39.08 0.40 -3.54
CA ARG A 10 38.02 -0.08 -4.46
C ARG A 10 37.14 1.05 -4.99
N THR A 11 36.92 2.11 -4.22
CA THR A 11 36.16 3.28 -4.67
C THR A 11 36.98 4.09 -5.66
N ILE A 12 38.27 4.35 -5.38
CA ILE A 12 39.19 5.02 -6.30
C ILE A 12 39.31 4.26 -7.62
N LYS A 13 39.52 2.93 -7.57
CA LYS A 13 39.60 2.10 -8.79
C LYS A 13 38.33 2.17 -9.63
N ARG A 14 37.16 2.19 -8.99
CA ARG A 14 35.86 2.32 -9.68
C ARG A 14 35.67 3.70 -10.29
N TYR A 15 36.04 4.75 -9.55
CA TYR A 15 36.01 6.12 -10.04
C TYR A 15 36.94 6.30 -11.25
N ASN A 16 38.17 5.79 -11.18
CA ASN A 16 39.13 5.90 -12.28
C ASN A 16 38.66 5.15 -13.55
N ALA A 17 37.92 4.05 -13.39
CA ALA A 17 37.41 3.26 -14.51
C ALA A 17 36.10 3.79 -15.12
N GLY A 18 35.24 4.41 -14.32
CA GLY A 18 33.87 4.79 -14.72
C GLY A 18 33.50 6.24 -14.46
N GLY A 19 34.47 7.09 -14.13
CA GLY A 19 34.27 8.48 -13.73
C GLY A 19 33.38 8.62 -12.49
N PRO A 20 32.69 9.75 -12.34
CA PRO A 20 31.75 10.02 -11.24
C PRO A 20 30.65 8.95 -11.08
N ASP A 21 30.37 8.20 -12.14
CA ASP A 21 29.35 7.16 -12.17
C ASP A 21 29.85 5.79 -11.70
N GLY A 22 31.16 5.57 -11.68
CA GLY A 22 31.78 4.30 -11.26
C GLY A 22 31.48 3.88 -9.81
N PRO A 23 31.47 4.82 -8.84
CA PRO A 23 31.11 4.53 -7.44
C PRO A 23 29.61 4.38 -7.18
N LYS A 24 28.72 4.47 -8.17
CA LYS A 24 27.26 4.38 -7.95
C LYS A 24 26.84 3.03 -7.36
N ASP A 25 25.75 3.04 -6.58
CA ASP A 25 25.15 1.82 -6.07
C ASP A 25 24.51 1.00 -7.20
N ARG A 26 25.22 -0.05 -7.61
CA ARG A 26 24.80 -0.97 -8.68
C ARG A 26 23.67 -1.91 -8.25
N ARG A 27 23.25 -1.92 -6.98
CA ARG A 27 22.10 -2.71 -6.53
C ARG A 27 20.79 -2.22 -7.11
N LYS A 28 20.69 -0.92 -7.45
CA LYS A 28 19.50 -0.35 -8.09
C LYS A 28 19.18 -0.96 -9.47
N GLY A 29 20.19 -1.51 -10.17
CA GLY A 29 20.03 -2.15 -11.48
C GLY A 29 20.02 -3.69 -11.45
N ARG A 30 20.23 -4.32 -10.28
CA ARG A 30 20.01 -5.75 -10.13
C ARG A 30 18.52 -5.94 -9.92
N SER A 31 17.87 -6.60 -10.86
CA SER A 31 16.43 -6.85 -10.90
C SER A 31 15.86 -7.02 -9.50
N GLN A 32 14.82 -6.24 -9.20
CA GLN A 32 13.93 -6.49 -8.08
C GLN A 32 13.70 -8.00 -8.01
N ARG A 33 13.81 -8.60 -6.81
CA ARG A 33 13.49 -10.03 -6.64
C ARG A 33 12.17 -10.32 -7.37
N PRO A 34 12.08 -11.44 -8.10
CA PRO A 34 10.85 -11.79 -8.81
C PRO A 34 9.67 -11.71 -7.84
N LEU A 35 8.56 -11.17 -8.32
CA LEU A 35 7.34 -11.10 -7.53
C LEU A 35 6.93 -12.52 -7.14
N LEU A 36 6.39 -12.66 -5.93
CA LEU A 36 5.96 -13.95 -5.40
C LEU A 36 4.80 -14.55 -6.21
N LEU A 37 3.89 -13.71 -6.68
CA LEU A 37 2.75 -14.07 -7.50
C LEU A 37 3.09 -13.79 -8.96
N ASP A 38 2.71 -14.68 -9.86
CA ASP A 38 2.73 -14.42 -11.30
C ASP A 38 1.63 -13.41 -11.71
N GLU A 39 1.51 -13.12 -13.01
CA GLU A 39 0.50 -12.17 -13.50
C GLU A 39 -0.94 -12.66 -13.26
N VAL A 40 -1.19 -13.96 -13.50
CA VAL A 40 -2.53 -14.54 -13.39
C VAL A 40 -2.99 -14.54 -11.93
N GLN A 41 -2.10 -14.90 -11.01
CA GLN A 41 -2.37 -14.89 -9.58
C GLN A 41 -2.56 -13.47 -9.04
N ARG A 42 -1.85 -12.47 -9.58
CA ARG A 42 -2.09 -11.06 -9.25
C ARG A 42 -3.47 -10.59 -9.69
N GLN A 43 -3.92 -10.99 -10.88
CA GLN A 43 -5.27 -10.68 -11.36
C GLN A 43 -6.33 -11.38 -10.50
N ALA A 44 -6.10 -12.63 -10.10
CA ALA A 44 -6.98 -13.33 -9.16
C ALA A 44 -7.07 -12.61 -7.80
N LEU A 45 -5.95 -12.11 -7.29
CA LEU A 45 -5.94 -11.31 -6.06
C LEU A 45 -6.74 -10.01 -6.25
N ASP A 46 -6.54 -9.31 -7.37
CA ASP A 46 -7.25 -8.07 -7.66
C ASP A 46 -8.78 -8.28 -7.73
N LEU A 47 -9.23 -9.33 -8.43
CA LEU A 47 -10.64 -9.74 -8.46
C LEU A 47 -11.16 -10.07 -7.06
N ARG A 48 -10.39 -10.79 -6.25
CA ARG A 48 -10.80 -11.16 -4.88
C ARG A 48 -10.96 -9.93 -3.97
N LEU A 49 -10.11 -8.92 -4.14
CA LEU A 49 -10.17 -7.66 -3.38
C LEU A 49 -11.41 -6.80 -3.69
N GLN A 50 -12.09 -7.04 -4.82
CA GLN A 50 -13.35 -6.35 -5.15
C GLN A 50 -14.51 -6.78 -4.25
N HIS A 51 -14.40 -7.95 -3.62
CA HIS A 51 -15.37 -8.46 -2.68
C HIS A 51 -14.87 -8.29 -1.24
N PRO A 52 -15.77 -8.08 -0.26
CA PRO A 52 -15.39 -8.04 1.14
C PRO A 52 -14.71 -9.36 1.57
N PRO A 53 -13.80 -9.31 2.55
CA PRO A 53 -13.23 -10.51 3.16
C PRO A 53 -14.32 -11.30 3.91
N ASP A 54 -14.06 -12.58 4.15
CA ASP A 54 -15.05 -13.53 4.65
C ASP A 54 -15.56 -13.21 6.07
N ASP A 55 -14.70 -12.58 6.89
CA ASP A 55 -15.05 -12.13 8.25
C ASP A 55 -15.96 -10.87 8.27
N GLY A 56 -16.25 -10.30 7.09
CA GLY A 56 -16.90 -9.00 6.96
C GLY A 56 -15.94 -7.83 7.24
N GLY A 57 -16.11 -6.73 6.49
CA GLY A 57 -15.31 -5.52 6.67
C GLY A 57 -14.28 -5.30 5.57
N ARG A 58 -13.04 -4.98 5.94
CA ARG A 58 -12.00 -4.57 4.99
C ARG A 58 -10.82 -5.52 4.99
N TRP A 59 -10.22 -5.68 3.82
CA TRP A 59 -8.97 -6.41 3.67
C TRP A 59 -7.85 -5.86 4.54
N THR A 60 -7.32 -6.74 5.38
CA THR A 60 -6.11 -6.51 6.16
C THR A 60 -4.91 -7.14 5.48
N SER A 61 -3.70 -6.65 5.79
CA SER A 61 -2.46 -7.24 5.29
C SER A 61 -2.30 -8.72 5.68
N ARG A 62 -2.84 -9.13 6.84
CA ARG A 62 -2.85 -10.51 7.31
C ARG A 62 -3.77 -11.39 6.47
N GLN A 63 -4.98 -10.93 6.16
CA GLN A 63 -5.91 -11.66 5.30
C GLN A 63 -5.36 -11.82 3.88
N VAL A 64 -4.75 -10.76 3.33
CA VAL A 64 -4.09 -10.86 2.02
C VAL A 64 -2.90 -11.81 2.07
N ALA A 65 -2.09 -11.77 3.13
CA ALA A 65 -0.97 -12.72 3.26
C ALA A 65 -1.49 -14.16 3.33
N ALA A 66 -2.52 -14.45 4.13
CA ALA A 66 -3.14 -15.77 4.21
C ALA A 66 -3.67 -16.26 2.85
N TRP A 67 -4.37 -15.40 2.10
CA TRP A 67 -4.81 -15.75 0.75
C TRP A 67 -3.63 -16.07 -0.19
N ILE A 68 -2.53 -15.32 -0.08
CA ILE A 68 -1.31 -15.60 -0.86
C ILE A 68 -0.65 -16.91 -0.41
N GLU A 69 -0.66 -17.24 0.88
CA GLU A 69 -0.18 -18.53 1.40
C GLU A 69 -0.95 -19.70 0.79
N GLU A 70 -2.27 -19.59 0.69
CA GLU A 70 -3.13 -20.61 0.07
C GLU A 70 -2.80 -20.80 -1.42
N VAL A 71 -2.53 -19.71 -2.14
CA VAL A 71 -2.23 -19.75 -3.58
C VAL A 71 -0.84 -20.32 -3.87
N VAL A 72 0.16 -20.02 -3.05
CA VAL A 72 1.57 -20.40 -3.29
C VAL A 72 1.96 -21.68 -2.54
N GLY A 73 1.21 -22.08 -1.52
CA GLY A 73 1.40 -23.33 -0.78
C GLY A 73 2.50 -23.30 0.28
N HIS A 74 2.98 -22.12 0.68
CA HIS A 74 3.97 -21.98 1.74
C HIS A 74 3.73 -20.69 2.55
N PRO A 75 4.27 -20.59 3.78
CA PRO A 75 4.09 -19.40 4.61
C PRO A 75 4.60 -18.12 3.96
N VAL A 76 3.89 -17.02 4.19
CA VAL A 76 4.11 -15.70 3.61
C VAL A 76 4.02 -14.65 4.72
N ASN A 77 5.05 -13.82 4.79
CA ASN A 77 5.08 -12.74 5.77
C ASN A 77 3.94 -11.72 5.53
N ILE A 78 3.31 -11.22 6.60
CA ILE A 78 2.26 -10.19 6.57
C ILE A 78 2.68 -8.94 5.77
N VAL A 79 3.97 -8.56 5.81
CA VAL A 79 4.52 -7.43 5.04
C VAL A 79 4.36 -7.66 3.53
N THR A 80 4.41 -8.91 3.07
CA THR A 80 4.13 -9.27 1.67
C THR A 80 2.69 -8.96 1.31
N GLY A 81 1.72 -9.29 2.16
CA GLY A 81 0.31 -8.93 1.93
C GLY A 81 0.11 -7.42 1.79
N TRP A 82 0.71 -6.63 2.69
CA TRP A 82 0.68 -5.16 2.57
C TRP A 82 1.37 -4.63 1.30
N ASN A 83 2.48 -5.25 0.91
CA ASN A 83 3.20 -4.92 -0.31
C ASN A 83 2.39 -5.21 -1.58
N TYR A 84 1.52 -6.21 -1.57
CA TYR A 84 0.58 -6.48 -2.67
C TYR A 84 -0.58 -5.49 -2.66
N LEU A 85 -1.17 -5.20 -1.50
CA LEU A 85 -2.19 -4.15 -1.38
C LEU A 85 -1.73 -2.82 -1.97
N ARG A 86 -0.49 -2.39 -1.67
CA ARG A 86 0.08 -1.17 -2.26
C ARG A 86 0.32 -1.27 -3.76
N ARG A 87 0.76 -2.42 -4.26
CA ARG A 87 0.98 -2.64 -5.71
C ARG A 87 -0.32 -2.61 -6.50
N LEU A 88 -1.39 -3.17 -5.94
CA LEU A 88 -2.74 -3.15 -6.51
C LEU A 88 -3.49 -1.85 -6.22
N GLN A 89 -2.82 -0.84 -5.64
CA GLN A 89 -3.41 0.46 -5.31
C GLN A 89 -4.67 0.36 -4.45
N TYR A 90 -4.79 -0.69 -3.64
CA TYR A 90 -5.94 -0.87 -2.76
C TYR A 90 -5.96 0.25 -1.71
N THR A 91 -7.06 0.98 -1.68
CA THR A 91 -7.29 2.08 -0.74
C THR A 91 -8.38 1.71 0.24
N VAL A 92 -8.09 1.89 1.53
CA VAL A 92 -9.05 1.67 2.60
C VAL A 92 -10.09 2.80 2.57
N GLN A 93 -11.29 2.50 2.09
CA GLN A 93 -12.40 3.45 2.07
C GLN A 93 -13.02 3.54 3.48
N LEU A 94 -12.54 4.52 4.26
CA LEU A 94 -13.06 4.86 5.58
C LEU A 94 -14.23 5.85 5.49
N PRO A 95 -15.41 5.55 6.05
CA PRO A 95 -16.38 6.60 6.29
C PRO A 95 -15.73 7.62 7.21
N ARG A 96 -15.98 8.90 6.93
CA ARG A 96 -15.45 9.99 7.75
C ARG A 96 -15.90 9.76 9.21
N PRO A 97 -14.97 9.80 10.19
CA PRO A 97 -15.34 9.72 11.59
C PRO A 97 -16.44 10.74 11.92
N GLN A 98 -17.50 10.29 12.57
CA GLN A 98 -18.58 11.17 13.03
C GLN A 98 -18.33 11.62 14.47
N HIS A 99 -18.78 12.84 14.79
CA HIS A 99 -18.69 13.36 16.15
C HIS A 99 -19.60 12.52 17.08
N PRO A 100 -19.17 12.15 18.30
CA PRO A 100 -19.99 11.34 19.21
C PRO A 100 -21.34 11.98 19.57
N GLN A 101 -21.39 13.31 19.59
CA GLN A 101 -22.61 14.10 19.82
C GLN A 101 -23.17 14.65 18.50
N ALA A 102 -22.98 13.95 17.38
CA ALA A 102 -23.62 14.32 16.13
C ALA A 102 -25.14 14.28 16.32
N ALA A 103 -25.83 15.34 15.88
CA ALA A 103 -27.28 15.43 15.94
C ALA A 103 -27.91 14.25 15.19
N SER A 104 -28.95 13.65 15.77
CA SER A 104 -29.76 12.63 15.12
C SER A 104 -30.42 13.21 13.86
N PRO A 105 -30.82 12.35 12.89
CA PRO A 105 -31.51 12.82 11.69
C PRO A 105 -32.74 13.70 12.01
N VAL A 106 -33.44 13.39 13.10
CA VAL A 106 -34.63 14.14 13.55
C VAL A 106 -34.27 15.54 14.06
N GLU A 107 -33.21 15.66 14.87
CA GLU A 107 -32.72 16.96 15.38
C GLU A 107 -32.18 17.84 14.24
N GLN A 108 -31.52 17.24 13.25
CA GLN A 108 -31.07 17.94 12.05
C GLN A 108 -32.24 18.51 11.24
N GLU A 109 -33.30 17.71 11.03
CA GLU A 109 -34.52 18.16 10.34
C GLU A 109 -35.26 19.26 11.12
N ALA A 110 -35.29 19.18 12.45
CA ALA A 110 -35.88 20.22 13.30
C ALA A 110 -35.10 21.54 13.24
N TYR A 111 -33.77 21.48 13.14
CA TYR A 111 -32.90 22.67 13.10
C TYR A 111 -32.90 23.38 11.73
N LYS A 112 -33.23 22.68 10.63
CA LYS A 112 -33.28 23.28 9.29
C LYS A 112 -34.25 24.47 9.26
N LYS A 113 -33.72 25.68 9.08
CA LYS A 113 -34.51 26.90 8.86
C LYS A 113 -35.34 26.75 7.58
N LYS A 114 -36.66 26.72 7.74
CA LYS A 114 -37.61 26.82 6.62
C LYS A 114 -37.74 28.31 6.29
N SER A 115 -37.25 28.73 5.12
CA SER A 115 -37.53 30.07 4.61
C SER A 115 -39.03 30.22 4.36
N ALA A 116 -39.57 31.40 4.65
CA ALA A 116 -40.98 31.70 4.36
C ALA A 116 -41.24 31.61 2.84
N PRO A 117 -42.41 31.13 2.40
CA PRO A 117 -42.74 31.10 0.99
C PRO A 117 -42.72 32.52 0.41
N LEU A 118 -42.20 32.66 -0.82
CA LEU A 118 -42.26 33.92 -1.57
C LEU A 118 -43.73 34.36 -1.66
N SER A 119 -44.05 35.49 -1.04
CA SER A 119 -45.34 36.16 -1.24
C SER A 119 -45.44 36.57 -2.70
N LYS A 120 -46.39 35.99 -3.44
CA LYS A 120 -46.70 36.41 -4.81
C LYS A 120 -47.38 37.78 -4.75
N ARG A 121 -46.78 38.76 -5.44
CA ARG A 121 -47.38 40.08 -5.69
C ARG A 121 -48.56 39.97 -6.65
#